data_AF-A7U7L7-F1
#
_entry.id   AF-A7U7L7-F1
#
_cell.length_a   1.000
_cell.length_b   1.000
_cell.length_c   1.000
_cell.angle_alpha   90.00
_cell.angle_beta   90.00
_cell.angle_gamma   90.00
#
_symmetry.space_group_name_H-M   'P 1'
#
loop_
_entity.id
_entity.type
_entity.pdbx_description
1 polymer ?
#
loop_
_entity_poly.entity_id
_entity_poly.type
_entity_poly.pdbx_seq_one_letter_code
_entity_poly.pdbx_strand_id
1 'polypeptide(L)'
;SSITPLKTPVMSMPPLLKLAALAVTISGLLIALELATLTNKQYKITPNLATHHFSNMLGFFPSIIHRFTPKLNLILGQMLASQLIDQTWLEKVGPKAISSSNIPLITTTSNTQQGMIKTYLTLFLLTLTL
;
A
#
# COMPACT_ATOMS: atom_id res chain seq x y z
N SER A 1 15.01 -45.53 1.39
CA SER A 1 15.46 -44.30 0.70
C SER A 1 16.25 -44.70 -0.53
N SER A 2 15.68 -44.56 -1.72
CA SER A 2 16.34 -44.89 -2.98
C SER A 2 16.99 -43.64 -3.58
N ILE A 3 18.29 -43.45 -3.37
CA ILE A 3 19.06 -42.45 -4.11
C ILE A 3 19.29 -43.00 -5.52
N THR A 4 18.70 -42.36 -6.52
CA THR A 4 18.94 -42.69 -7.93
C THR A 4 20.37 -42.29 -8.34
N PRO A 5 21.07 -43.08 -9.15
CA PRO A 5 22.42 -42.73 -9.63
C PRO A 5 22.41 -41.40 -10.39
N LEU A 6 23.42 -40.57 -10.14
CA LEU A 6 23.61 -39.31 -10.85
C LEU A 6 23.82 -39.59 -12.35
N LYS A 7 22.93 -39.09 -13.22
CA LYS A 7 23.17 -39.16 -14.67
C LYS A 7 24.39 -38.31 -15.03
N THR A 8 25.32 -38.90 -15.78
CA THR A 8 26.47 -38.16 -16.31
C THR A 8 25.98 -37.07 -17.26
N PRO A 9 26.34 -35.79 -17.05
CA PRO A 9 25.98 -34.71 -17.94
C PRO A 9 26.62 -34.92 -19.32
N VAL A 10 25.87 -34.59 -20.38
CA VAL A 10 26.36 -34.68 -21.76
C VAL A 10 27.45 -33.63 -21.98
N MET A 11 28.69 -34.08 -22.23
CA MET A 11 29.86 -33.23 -22.48
C MET A 11 30.09 -32.91 -23.96
N SER A 12 29.26 -33.45 -24.85
CA SER A 12 29.30 -33.12 -26.29
C SER A 12 28.47 -31.86 -26.55
N MET A 13 29.08 -30.87 -27.16
CA MET A 13 28.39 -29.69 -27.67
C MET A 13 28.81 -29.41 -29.12
N PRO A 14 27.88 -28.93 -29.98
CA PRO A 14 28.22 -28.49 -31.33
C PRO A 14 29.32 -27.41 -31.31
N PRO A 15 30.23 -27.38 -32.30
CA PRO A 15 31.36 -26.44 -32.31
C PRO A 15 30.95 -24.97 -32.15
N LEU A 16 29.83 -24.56 -32.75
CA LEU A 16 29.31 -23.20 -32.64
C LEU A 16 28.99 -22.82 -31.19
N LEU A 17 28.28 -23.71 -30.47
CA LEU A 17 27.91 -23.48 -29.07
C LEU A 17 29.15 -23.50 -28.17
N LYS A 18 30.13 -24.36 -28.48
CA LYS A 18 31.41 -24.44 -27.76
C LYS A 18 32.22 -23.15 -27.81
N LEU A 19 32.22 -22.48 -28.95
CA LEU A 19 33.01 -21.27 -29.18
C LEU A 19 32.21 -19.97 -28.91
N ALA A 20 30.88 -20.04 -28.80
CA ALA A 20 30.02 -18.87 -28.65
C ALA A 20 30.38 -17.99 -27.45
N ALA A 21 30.58 -18.58 -26.27
CA ALA A 21 30.93 -17.81 -25.07
C ALA A 21 32.25 -17.03 -25.24
N LEU A 22 33.25 -17.65 -25.87
CA LEU A 22 34.56 -17.03 -26.14
C LEU A 22 34.42 -15.90 -27.18
N ALA A 23 33.64 -16.12 -28.24
CA ALA A 23 33.38 -15.09 -29.25
C ALA A 23 32.63 -13.87 -28.66
N VAL A 24 31.63 -14.10 -27.81
CA VAL A 24 30.84 -13.04 -27.15
C VAL A 24 31.70 -12.26 -26.15
N THR A 25 32.57 -12.92 -25.38
CA THR A 25 33.46 -12.21 -24.45
C THR A 25 34.52 -11.37 -25.14
N ILE A 26 35.14 -11.89 -26.22
CA ILE A 26 36.10 -11.11 -27.01
C ILE A 26 35.42 -9.90 -27.66
N SER A 27 34.26 -10.10 -28.29
CA SER A 27 33.52 -8.98 -28.91
C SER A 27 33.06 -7.95 -27.88
N GLY A 28 32.55 -8.38 -26.72
CA GLY A 28 32.19 -7.49 -25.61
C GLY A 28 33.38 -6.70 -25.07
N LEU A 29 34.54 -7.33 -24.93
CA LEU A 29 35.77 -6.66 -24.48
C LEU A 29 36.25 -5.60 -25.47
N LEU A 30 36.24 -5.90 -26.77
CA LEU A 30 36.64 -4.95 -27.81
C LEU A 30 35.69 -3.74 -27.84
N ILE A 31 34.38 -3.96 -27.73
CA ILE A 31 33.38 -2.88 -27.68
C ILE A 31 33.57 -2.03 -26.40
N ALA A 32 33.78 -2.67 -25.26
CA ALA A 32 33.99 -1.96 -23.99
C ALA A 32 35.26 -1.11 -23.99
N LEU A 33 36.35 -1.61 -24.59
CA LEU A 33 37.60 -0.86 -24.73
C LEU A 33 37.40 0.40 -25.58
N GLU A 34 36.72 0.28 -26.71
CA GLU A 34 36.43 1.43 -27.58
C GLU A 34 35.48 2.44 -26.89
N LEU A 35 34.47 1.96 -26.14
CA LEU A 35 33.64 2.87 -25.34
C LEU A 35 34.46 3.60 -24.27
N ALA A 36 35.42 2.93 -23.62
CA ALA A 36 36.28 3.54 -22.63
C ALA A 36 37.20 4.62 -23.23
N THR A 37 37.77 4.40 -24.42
CA THR A 37 38.61 5.41 -25.09
C THR A 37 37.79 6.65 -25.47
N LEU A 38 36.51 6.48 -25.84
CA LEU A 38 35.60 7.58 -26.16
C LEU A 38 35.19 8.41 -24.94
N THR A 39 35.27 7.89 -23.71
CA THR A 39 34.90 8.64 -22.49
C THR A 39 35.76 9.88 -22.24
N ASN A 40 36.99 9.91 -22.77
CA ASN A 40 37.90 11.06 -22.68
C ASN A 40 37.56 12.17 -23.68
N LYS A 41 36.51 12.00 -24.50
CA LYS A 41 36.11 12.95 -25.53
C LYS A 41 34.65 13.36 -25.34
N GLN A 42 34.38 14.66 -25.38
CA GLN A 42 33.01 15.16 -25.42
C GLN A 42 32.44 15.01 -26.84
N TYR A 43 31.66 13.95 -27.09
CA TYR A 43 31.10 13.68 -28.42
C TYR A 43 29.85 14.52 -28.76
N LYS A 44 29.04 14.86 -27.75
CA LYS A 44 27.85 15.72 -27.86
C LYS A 44 27.78 16.67 -26.68
N ILE A 45 27.36 17.91 -26.93
CA ILE A 45 27.12 18.90 -25.87
C ILE A 45 25.99 18.40 -24.94
N THR A 46 24.94 17.80 -25.52
CA THR A 46 23.81 17.19 -24.80
C THR A 46 23.66 15.72 -25.22
N PRO A 47 24.15 14.76 -24.41
CA PRO A 47 24.00 13.34 -24.72
C PRO A 47 22.56 12.86 -24.48
N ASN A 48 22.12 11.86 -25.25
CA ASN A 48 20.88 11.14 -24.96
C ASN A 48 21.15 10.10 -23.87
N LEU A 49 20.64 10.35 -22.66
CA LEU A 49 20.91 9.55 -21.47
C LEU A 49 19.80 8.55 -21.11
N ALA A 50 18.75 8.41 -21.93
CA ALA A 50 17.61 7.57 -21.58
C ALA A 50 18.00 6.11 -21.27
N THR A 51 18.80 5.48 -22.13
CA THR A 51 19.29 4.10 -21.95
C THR A 51 20.31 4.00 -20.81
N HIS A 52 21.16 5.01 -20.66
CA HIS A 52 22.11 5.10 -19.56
C HIS A 52 21.40 5.17 -18.20
N HIS A 53 20.39 6.03 -18.07
CA HIS A 53 19.58 6.14 -16.85
C HIS A 53 18.82 4.84 -16.56
N PHE A 54 18.22 4.22 -17.57
CA PHE A 54 17.55 2.93 -17.37
C PHE A 54 18.49 1.86 -16.80
N SER A 55 19.68 1.71 -17.41
CA SER A 55 20.69 0.74 -16.94
C SER A 55 21.21 1.08 -15.53
N ASN A 56 21.57 2.34 -15.31
CA ASN A 56 22.15 2.79 -14.04
C ASN A 56 21.13 2.80 -12.88
N MET A 57 19.85 3.01 -13.16
CA MET A 57 18.78 3.04 -12.15
C MET A 57 18.12 1.66 -11.93
N LEU A 58 18.79 0.56 -12.31
CA LEU A 58 18.28 -0.81 -12.17
C LEU A 58 16.88 -0.97 -12.80
N GLY A 59 16.70 -0.41 -14.00
CA GLY A 59 15.40 -0.39 -14.68
C GLY A 59 14.33 0.40 -13.92
N PHE A 60 14.72 1.42 -13.16
CA PHE A 60 13.86 2.24 -12.28
C PHE A 60 13.20 1.47 -11.13
N PHE A 61 13.71 0.28 -10.78
CA PHE A 61 13.12 -0.58 -9.76
C PHE A 61 12.98 0.12 -8.39
N PRO A 62 14.03 0.76 -7.80
CA PRO A 62 13.88 1.41 -6.50
C PRO A 62 12.87 2.56 -6.53
N SER A 63 12.86 3.37 -7.60
CA SER A 63 11.91 4.49 -7.72
C SER A 63 10.46 4.05 -7.87
N ILE A 64 10.21 2.87 -8.45
CA ILE A 64 8.87 2.33 -8.60
C ILE A 64 8.51 1.56 -7.33
N ILE A 65 9.23 0.49 -7.01
CA ILE A 65 8.85 -0.47 -5.98
C ILE A 65 8.98 0.12 -4.57
N HIS A 66 10.09 0.78 -4.25
CA HIS A 66 10.28 1.34 -2.89
C HIS A 66 9.40 2.56 -2.62
N ARG A 67 8.81 3.19 -3.65
CA ARG A 67 7.88 4.32 -3.46
C ARG A 67 6.43 3.89 -3.53
N PHE A 68 6.09 3.04 -4.49
CA PHE A 68 4.71 2.63 -4.74
C PHE A 68 4.17 1.78 -3.60
N THR A 69 4.91 0.76 -3.17
CA THR A 69 4.44 -0.18 -2.14
C THR A 69 4.19 0.50 -0.80
N PRO A 70 5.11 1.33 -0.24
CA PRO A 70 4.84 2.02 1.01
C PRO A 70 3.72 3.05 0.89
N LYS A 71 3.64 3.77 -0.24
CA LYS A 71 2.55 4.73 -0.48
C LYS A 71 1.18 4.05 -0.44
N LEU A 72 1.04 2.90 -1.08
CA LEU A 72 -0.21 2.14 -1.08
C LEU A 72 -0.59 1.72 0.35
N ASN A 73 0.37 1.18 1.11
CA ASN A 73 0.14 0.78 2.50
C ASN A 73 -0.26 1.96 3.40
N LEU A 74 0.39 3.11 3.25
CA LEU A 74 0.07 4.30 4.04
C LEU A 74 -1.33 4.84 3.73
N ILE A 75 -1.71 4.89 2.46
CA ILE A 75 -3.05 5.34 2.04
C ILE A 75 -4.13 4.40 2.58
N LEU A 76 -3.94 3.09 2.43
CA LEU A 76 -4.89 2.10 2.94
C LEU A 76 -4.97 2.13 4.46
N GLY A 77 -3.83 2.23 5.15
CA GLY A 77 -3.78 2.34 6.60
C GLY A 77 -4.51 3.58 7.12
N GLN A 78 -4.28 4.74 6.51
CA GLN A 78 -4.97 5.99 6.85
C GLN A 78 -6.49 5.91 6.61
N MET A 79 -6.90 5.36 5.47
CA MET A 79 -8.31 5.23 5.10
C MET A 79 -9.04 4.31 6.08
N LEU A 80 -8.46 3.15 6.40
CA LEU A 80 -9.09 2.18 7.28
C LEU A 80 -9.12 2.64 8.74
N ALA A 81 -7.96 3.03 9.29
CA ALA A 81 -7.88 3.38 10.71
C ALA A 81 -8.58 4.71 10.99
N SER A 82 -8.12 5.80 10.38
CA SER A 82 -8.57 7.14 10.79
C SER A 82 -9.92 7.52 10.20
N GLN A 83 -10.15 7.26 8.91
CA GLN A 83 -11.39 7.72 8.26
C GLN A 83 -12.56 6.77 8.51
N LEU A 84 -12.34 5.47 8.30
CA LEU A 84 -13.40 4.47 8.44
C LEU A 84 -13.66 4.08 9.89
N ILE A 85 -12.64 3.70 10.66
CA ILE A 85 -12.87 3.27 12.05
C ILE A 85 -13.11 4.48 12.95
N ASP A 86 -12.14 5.39 13.06
CA ASP A 86 -12.18 6.44 14.08
C ASP A 86 -13.27 7.49 13.79
N GLN A 87 -13.26 8.09 12.59
CA GLN A 87 -14.15 9.22 12.28
C GLN A 87 -15.57 8.81 11.91
N THR A 88 -15.79 7.63 11.31
CA THR A 88 -17.12 7.25 10.84
C THR A 88 -17.77 6.17 11.69
N TRP A 89 -17.16 4.99 11.83
CA TRP A 89 -17.78 3.88 12.57
C TRP A 89 -17.95 4.18 14.06
N LEU A 90 -16.88 4.58 14.76
CA LEU A 90 -16.95 4.84 16.20
C LEU A 90 -17.88 6.00 16.53
N GLU A 91 -17.87 7.08 15.75
CA GLU A 91 -18.82 8.17 15.93
C GLU A 91 -20.26 7.74 15.66
N LYS A 92 -20.49 6.94 14.61
CA LYS A 92 -21.83 6.53 14.18
C LYS A 92 -22.47 5.56 15.17
N VAL A 93 -21.72 4.57 15.65
CA VAL A 93 -22.20 3.53 16.57
C VAL A 93 -22.14 3.97 18.04
N GLY A 94 -21.26 4.91 18.39
CA GLY A 94 -21.20 5.46 19.73
C GLY A 94 -22.18 6.64 19.92
N PRO A 95 -21.69 7.89 19.99
CA PRO A 95 -22.49 9.03 20.42
C PRO A 95 -23.68 9.32 19.49
N LYS A 96 -23.53 9.14 18.18
CA LYS A 96 -24.63 9.41 17.22
C LYS A 96 -25.73 8.36 17.32
N ALA A 97 -25.40 7.09 17.57
CA ALA A 97 -26.41 6.05 17.78
C ALA A 97 -27.19 6.35 19.06
N ILE A 98 -26.49 6.61 20.16
CA ILE A 98 -27.09 6.92 21.47
C ILE A 98 -28.03 8.13 21.37
N SER A 99 -27.61 9.22 20.72
CA SER A 99 -28.48 10.38 20.56
C SER A 99 -29.69 10.06 19.68
N SER A 100 -29.49 9.36 18.55
CA SER A 100 -30.56 9.02 17.63
C SER A 100 -31.61 8.06 18.21
N SER A 101 -31.20 7.14 19.11
CA SER A 101 -32.12 6.23 19.79
C SER A 101 -32.87 6.90 20.95
N ASN A 102 -32.22 7.84 21.65
CA ASN A 102 -32.81 8.49 22.82
C ASN A 102 -33.75 9.64 22.45
N ILE A 103 -33.51 10.37 21.36
CA ILE A 103 -34.37 11.51 20.96
C ILE A 103 -35.85 11.10 20.80
N PRO A 104 -36.19 10.00 20.10
CA PRO A 104 -37.58 9.55 20.00
C PRO A 104 -38.20 9.24 21.38
N LEU A 105 -37.48 8.52 22.24
CA LEU A 105 -37.97 8.18 23.59
C LEU A 105 -38.22 9.42 24.46
N ILE A 106 -37.31 10.40 24.41
CA ILE A 106 -37.45 11.66 25.14
C ILE A 106 -38.66 12.44 24.61
N THR A 107 -38.77 12.58 23.29
CA THR A 107 -39.86 13.34 22.67
C THR A 107 -41.23 12.68 22.89
N THR A 108 -41.34 11.35 22.77
CA THR A 108 -42.60 10.64 23.06
C THR A 108 -43.01 10.83 24.51
N THR A 109 -42.08 10.67 25.46
CA THR A 109 -42.35 10.83 26.89
C THR A 109 -42.75 12.27 27.20
N SER A 110 -41.97 13.25 26.72
CA SER A 110 -42.25 14.66 26.94
C SER A 110 -43.63 15.07 26.38
N ASN A 111 -43.98 14.64 25.17
CA ASN A 111 -45.27 14.93 24.56
C ASN A 111 -46.43 14.29 25.33
N THR A 112 -46.29 13.05 25.81
CA THR A 112 -47.34 12.38 26.61
C THR A 112 -47.58 13.01 27.99
N GLN A 113 -46.54 13.58 28.60
CA GLN A 113 -46.60 14.15 29.95
C GLN A 113 -46.87 15.67 29.95
N GLN A 114 -46.91 16.30 28.77
CA GLN A 114 -47.05 17.75 28.63
C GLN A 114 -48.36 18.25 29.25
N GLY A 115 -48.29 19.28 30.09
CA GLY A 115 -49.47 19.91 30.71
C GLY A 115 -50.01 19.21 31.97
N MET A 116 -49.43 18.09 32.41
CA MET A 116 -49.88 17.31 33.57
C MET A 116 -49.23 17.72 34.91
N ILE A 117 -48.75 18.97 35.04
CA ILE A 117 -47.96 19.38 36.21
C ILE A 117 -48.74 19.30 37.53
N LYS A 118 -50.04 19.63 37.50
CA LYS A 118 -50.90 19.60 38.69
C LYS A 118 -51.15 18.17 39.17
N THR A 119 -51.42 17.24 38.24
CA THR A 119 -51.65 15.83 38.58
C THR A 119 -50.39 15.20 39.17
N TYR A 120 -49.20 15.51 38.64
CA TYR A 120 -47.94 15.07 39.22
C TYR A 120 -47.69 15.66 40.61
N LEU A 121 -47.92 16.97 40.81
CA LEU A 121 -47.75 17.59 42.12
C LEU A 121 -48.68 16.97 43.18
N THR A 122 -49.93 16.68 42.81
CA THR A 122 -50.90 16.04 43.72
C THR A 122 -50.51 14.61 44.06
N LEU A 123 -50.09 13.82 43.06
CA LEU A 123 -49.61 12.44 43.28
C LEU A 123 -48.36 12.44 44.16
N PHE A 124 -47.41 13.35 43.89
CA PHE A 124 -46.20 13.49 44.68
C PHE A 124 -46.52 13.82 46.15
N LEU A 125 -47.41 14.79 46.39
CA LEU A 125 -47.83 15.14 47.75
C LEU A 125 -48.45 13.93 48.46
N LEU A 126 -49.34 13.20 47.78
CA LEU A 126 -50.01 12.01 48.32
C LEU A 126 -49.00 10.90 48.65
N THR A 127 -48.01 10.64 47.79
CA THR A 127 -46.94 9.66 48.03
C THR A 127 -45.98 10.07 49.16
N LEU A 128 -45.85 11.36 49.45
CA LEU A 128 -44.96 11.85 50.49
C LEU A 128 -45.60 11.76 51.88
N THR A 129 -46.94 11.80 51.93
CA THR A 129 -47.74 11.70 53.16
C THR A 129 -48.11 10.27 53.55
N LEU A 130 -47.91 9.29 52.67
CA LEU A 130 -48.26 7.88 52.83
C LEU A 130 -46.99 7.06 53.12
#